data_AF-A0A5B0VXN3-F1
#
_entry.id   AF-A0A5B0VXN3-F1
#
_cell.length_a   1.000
_cell.length_b   1.000
_cell.length_c   1.000
_cell.angle_alpha   90.00
_cell.angle_beta   90.00
_cell.angle_gamma   90.00
#
_symmetry.space_group_name_H-M   'P 1'
#
loop_
_entity.id
_entity.type
_entity.pdbx_description
1 polymer ?
#
loop_
_entity_poly.entity_id
_entity_poly.type
_entity_poly.pdbx_seq_one_letter_code
_entity_poly.pdbx_strand_id
1 'polypeptide(L)'
;MASKLRNLFSRLIPAGLVAIAMSAPASAQVAPQNTGQMDGIAREMVNSGKLDNIDWVEVSAIFGIDADGDVVESYGYAYDRSGIPHAVTFLTDAVEQEVKSYREWLKREHRGDFIKMLFQFNRETRRFNADFEYDNPLRWQVTPKNLEKITAELRPNLGSR
;
A
#
# COMPACT_ATOMS: atom_id res chain seq x y z
N MET A 1 -46.62 41.54 -49.72
CA MET A 1 -45.30 41.16 -50.25
C MET A 1 -45.04 39.71 -49.88
N ALA A 2 -44.90 38.88 -50.90
CA ALA A 2 -44.68 37.44 -50.81
C ALA A 2 -43.19 37.10 -50.94
N SER A 3 -42.89 35.82 -50.68
CA SER A 3 -41.75 35.03 -51.19
C SER A 3 -40.43 35.15 -50.42
N LYS A 4 -39.61 34.10 -50.18
CA LYS A 4 -39.65 32.62 -50.22
C LYS A 4 -38.16 32.20 -50.06
N LEU A 5 -37.89 30.95 -49.64
CA LEU A 5 -36.62 30.18 -49.78
C LEU A 5 -35.58 30.40 -48.65
N ARG A 6 -34.89 29.40 -48.11
CA ARG A 6 -34.66 27.99 -48.53
C ARG A 6 -34.02 27.18 -47.35
N ASN A 7 -34.36 25.88 -47.31
CA ASN A 7 -33.54 24.71 -46.94
C ASN A 7 -33.12 24.48 -45.47
N LEU A 8 -33.70 23.45 -44.83
CA LEU A 8 -33.24 22.04 -44.76
C LEU A 8 -32.03 21.86 -43.83
N PHE A 9 -32.23 21.21 -42.69
CA PHE A 9 -31.74 19.85 -42.41
C PHE A 9 -32.13 19.46 -40.97
N SER A 10 -32.99 18.45 -40.88
CA SER A 10 -33.24 17.71 -39.65
C SER A 10 -31.96 17.04 -39.17
N ARG A 11 -31.69 17.08 -37.87
CA ARG A 11 -30.98 16.01 -37.15
C ARG A 11 -31.30 16.07 -35.67
N LEU A 12 -31.95 15.01 -35.19
CA LEU A 12 -32.09 14.66 -33.79
C LEU A 12 -30.69 14.53 -33.15
N ILE A 13 -30.55 15.00 -31.90
CA ILE A 13 -29.55 14.49 -30.97
C ILE A 13 -30.28 14.20 -29.64
N PRO A 14 -30.15 12.98 -29.09
CA PRO A 14 -30.96 12.49 -27.98
C PRO A 14 -30.48 13.00 -26.62
N ALA A 15 -31.39 12.84 -25.64
CA ALA A 15 -31.24 13.14 -24.23
C ALA A 15 -29.90 12.68 -23.64
N GLY A 16 -29.23 13.58 -22.91
CA GLY A 16 -28.01 13.29 -22.17
C GLY A 16 -28.28 12.36 -20.99
N LEU A 17 -27.61 11.21 -20.99
CA LEU A 17 -27.38 10.42 -19.78
C LEU A 17 -26.42 11.21 -18.88
N VAL A 18 -26.89 11.59 -17.70
CA VAL A 18 -26.00 12.01 -16.61
C VAL A 18 -25.33 10.74 -16.07
N ALA A 19 -24.09 10.49 -16.49
CA ALA A 19 -23.23 9.51 -15.84
C ALA A 19 -22.80 10.09 -14.49
N ILE A 20 -23.39 9.60 -13.41
CA ILE A 20 -22.86 9.78 -12.06
C ILE A 20 -21.51 9.06 -12.06
N ALA A 21 -20.42 9.83 -12.10
CA ALA A 21 -19.09 9.30 -11.86
C ALA A 21 -19.06 8.80 -10.41
N MET A 22 -19.26 7.50 -10.22
CA MET A 22 -18.89 6.85 -8.98
C MET A 22 -17.36 6.93 -8.91
N SER A 23 -16.84 7.82 -8.09
CA SER A 23 -15.44 7.85 -7.71
C SER A 23 -15.11 6.48 -7.11
N ALA A 24 -14.37 5.68 -7.87
CA ALA A 24 -13.75 4.48 -7.34
C ALA A 24 -12.91 4.87 -6.10
N PRO A 25 -12.82 4.03 -5.06
CA PRO A 25 -11.84 4.25 -4.01
C PRO A 25 -10.47 4.30 -4.70
N ALA A 26 -9.66 5.29 -4.33
CA ALA A 26 -8.32 5.50 -4.87
C ALA A 26 -7.59 4.15 -4.94
N SER A 27 -7.36 3.67 -6.16
CA SER A 27 -6.61 2.46 -6.42
C SER A 27 -5.26 2.62 -5.74
N ALA A 28 -4.95 1.73 -4.80
CA ALA A 28 -3.62 1.64 -4.21
C ALA A 28 -2.59 1.64 -5.36
N GLN A 29 -1.85 2.74 -5.47
CA GLN A 29 -1.03 3.01 -6.64
C GLN A 29 0.23 2.18 -6.50
N VAL A 30 0.29 1.05 -7.21
CA VAL A 30 1.42 0.11 -7.22
C VAL A 30 2.73 0.91 -7.31
N ALA A 31 3.54 0.81 -6.26
CA ALA A 31 4.83 1.48 -6.19
C ALA A 31 5.69 1.11 -7.42
N PRO A 32 6.51 2.02 -7.97
CA PRO A 32 7.55 1.62 -8.91
C PRO A 32 8.40 0.54 -8.23
N GLN A 33 8.52 -0.63 -8.87
CA GLN A 33 9.14 -1.80 -8.25
C GLN A 33 10.67 -1.70 -8.33
N ASN A 34 11.31 -1.03 -7.37
CA ASN A 34 12.72 -1.28 -7.10
C ASN A 34 12.84 -2.59 -6.31
N THR A 35 12.79 -3.70 -7.03
CA THR A 35 12.78 -5.06 -6.47
C THR A 35 13.98 -5.31 -5.57
N GLY A 36 15.15 -4.71 -5.86
CA GLY A 36 16.35 -4.86 -5.04
C GLY A 36 16.22 -4.25 -3.64
N GLN A 37 15.62 -3.08 -3.52
CA GLN A 37 15.40 -2.44 -2.21
C GLN A 37 14.27 -3.10 -1.43
N MET A 38 13.21 -3.53 -2.11
CA MET A 38 12.12 -4.30 -1.46
C MET A 38 12.63 -5.66 -0.96
N ASP A 39 13.50 -6.33 -1.72
CA ASP A 39 14.18 -7.55 -1.27
C ASP A 39 15.07 -7.28 -0.05
N GLY A 40 15.72 -6.12 0.04
CA GLY A 40 16.48 -5.67 1.20
C GLY A 40 15.63 -5.62 2.46
N ILE A 41 14.50 -4.91 2.41
CA ILE A 41 13.55 -4.83 3.53
C ILE A 41 13.07 -6.23 3.94
N ALA A 42 12.61 -7.04 2.98
CA ALA A 42 12.13 -8.39 3.26
C ALA A 42 13.22 -9.27 3.90
N ARG A 43 14.46 -9.19 3.39
CA ARG A 43 15.61 -9.94 3.93
C ARG A 43 15.88 -9.56 5.38
N GLU A 44 15.96 -8.28 5.70
CA GLU A 44 16.27 -7.84 7.06
C GLU A 44 15.13 -8.09 8.04
N MET A 45 13.87 -8.02 7.59
CA MET A 45 12.72 -8.48 8.39
C MET A 45 12.84 -9.97 8.74
N VAL A 46 13.23 -10.81 7.79
CA VAL A 46 13.43 -12.25 8.03
C VAL A 46 14.63 -12.52 8.92
N ASN A 47 15.74 -11.79 8.74
CA ASN A 47 16.96 -11.95 9.53
C ASN A 47 16.87 -11.34 10.94
N SER A 48 15.83 -10.56 11.24
CA SER A 48 15.64 -9.90 12.54
C SER A 48 15.41 -10.87 13.72
N GLY A 49 15.14 -12.15 13.44
CA GLY A 49 14.78 -13.17 14.43
C GLY A 49 13.36 -13.02 14.99
N LYS A 50 12.61 -11.98 14.59
CA LYS A 50 11.24 -11.71 15.09
C LYS A 50 10.20 -12.74 14.61
N LEU A 51 10.56 -13.52 13.59
CA LEU A 51 9.68 -14.50 12.96
C LEU A 51 10.04 -15.95 13.31
N ASP A 52 11.12 -16.19 14.06
CA ASP A 52 11.73 -17.52 14.24
C ASP A 52 10.80 -18.54 14.92
N ASN A 53 9.90 -18.06 15.79
CA ASN A 53 8.97 -18.91 16.55
C ASN A 53 7.58 -19.01 15.90
N ILE A 54 7.44 -18.58 14.63
CA ILE A 54 6.17 -18.57 13.90
C ILE A 54 6.39 -19.35 12.60
N ASP A 55 5.51 -20.32 12.29
CA ASP A 55 5.49 -20.96 10.97
C ASP A 55 4.80 -20.06 9.93
N TRP A 56 5.36 -18.85 9.76
CA TRP A 56 4.79 -17.78 8.97
C TRP A 56 4.91 -18.05 7.47
N VAL A 57 3.92 -17.60 6.71
CA VAL A 57 3.87 -17.60 5.24
C VAL A 57 3.88 -16.17 4.70
N GLU A 58 3.12 -15.30 5.35
CA GLU A 58 2.95 -13.91 4.95
C GLU A 58 3.27 -12.99 6.11
N VAL A 59 3.73 -11.78 5.82
CA VAL A 59 3.95 -10.73 6.81
C VAL A 59 3.46 -9.40 6.27
N SER A 60 2.86 -8.60 7.14
CA SER A 60 2.61 -7.18 6.94
C SER A 60 3.28 -6.39 8.05
N ALA A 61 3.92 -5.28 7.69
CA ALA A 61 4.56 -4.37 8.62
C ALA A 61 4.23 -2.94 8.21
N ILE A 62 3.85 -2.13 9.19
CA ILE A 62 3.72 -0.69 9.05
C ILE A 62 4.95 -0.06 9.67
N PHE A 63 5.55 0.88 8.95
CA PHE A 63 6.64 1.71 9.42
C PHE A 63 6.14 3.16 9.46
N GLY A 64 6.18 3.79 10.63
CA GLY A 64 6.03 5.24 10.77
C GLY A 64 7.39 5.90 10.74
N ILE A 65 7.52 6.96 9.94
CA ILE A 65 8.79 7.57 9.61
C ILE A 65 8.73 9.07 9.87
N ASP A 66 9.78 9.60 10.48
CA ASP A 66 9.87 11.02 10.76
C ASP A 66 10.40 11.84 9.57
N ALA A 67 10.71 13.12 9.81
CA ALA A 67 11.21 14.03 8.78
C ALA A 67 12.63 13.64 8.30
N ASP A 68 13.43 13.00 9.16
CA ASP A 68 14.83 12.64 8.87
C ASP A 68 14.95 11.26 8.20
N GLY A 69 13.84 10.53 8.09
CA GLY A 69 13.79 9.23 7.42
C GLY A 69 13.98 8.05 8.35
N ASP A 70 13.97 8.28 9.66
CA ASP A 70 14.17 7.25 10.66
C ASP A 70 12.83 6.60 11.02
N VAL A 71 12.86 5.29 11.26
CA VAL A 71 11.67 4.51 11.61
C VAL A 71 11.40 4.69 13.10
N VAL A 72 10.38 5.48 13.43
CA VAL A 72 10.00 5.79 14.83
C VAL A 72 8.86 4.91 15.34
N GLU A 73 8.21 4.15 14.46
CA GLU A 73 7.07 3.29 14.78
C GLU A 73 7.12 2.03 13.89
N SER A 74 6.94 0.84 14.49
CA SER A 74 6.71 -0.38 13.72
C SER A 74 5.73 -1.31 14.41
N TYR A 75 4.73 -1.76 13.66
CA TYR A 75 3.77 -2.78 14.08
C TYR A 75 3.21 -3.52 12.87
N GLY A 76 2.73 -4.73 13.08
CA GLY A 76 2.15 -5.53 12.01
C GLY A 76 1.86 -6.95 12.45
N TYR A 77 1.68 -7.82 11.45
CA TYR A 77 1.28 -9.20 11.68
C TYR A 77 2.04 -10.16 10.77
N ALA A 78 2.54 -11.25 11.35
CA ALA A 78 2.93 -12.44 10.61
C ALA A 78 1.72 -13.38 10.56
N TYR A 79 1.43 -13.96 9.40
CA TYR A 79 0.33 -14.89 9.21
C TYR A 79 0.92 -16.28 8.98
N ASP A 80 0.52 -17.25 9.80
CA ASP A 80 0.92 -18.64 9.64
C ASP A 80 0.22 -19.34 8.45
N ARG A 81 0.51 -20.62 8.24
CA ARG A 81 -0.12 -21.42 7.16
C ARG A 81 -1.65 -21.49 7.27
N SER A 82 -2.20 -21.38 8.48
CA SER A 82 -3.64 -21.33 8.71
C SER A 82 -4.22 -19.92 8.52
N GLY A 83 -3.37 -18.92 8.26
CA GLY A 83 -3.74 -17.52 8.11
C GLY A 83 -4.04 -16.84 9.44
N ILE A 84 -3.65 -17.44 10.57
CA ILE A 84 -3.83 -16.84 11.89
C ILE A 84 -2.77 -15.74 12.07
N PRO A 85 -3.17 -14.52 12.45
CA PRO A 85 -2.25 -13.42 12.65
C PRO A 85 -1.52 -13.52 14.00
N HIS A 86 -0.22 -13.23 13.97
CA HIS A 86 0.67 -13.11 15.11
C HIS A 86 1.29 -11.71 15.10
N ALA A 87 1.07 -10.93 16.16
CA ALA A 87 1.59 -9.56 16.23
C ALA A 87 3.12 -9.55 16.22
N VAL A 88 3.71 -8.70 15.38
CA VAL A 88 5.16 -8.56 15.22
C VAL A 88 5.56 -7.09 15.08
N THR A 89 6.83 -6.78 15.34
CA THR A 89 7.43 -5.45 15.18
C THR A 89 8.86 -5.58 14.67
N PHE A 90 9.28 -4.65 13.81
CA PHE A 90 10.57 -4.66 13.14
C PHE A 90 11.30 -3.31 13.34
N LEU A 91 11.77 -3.05 14.56
CA LEU A 91 12.56 -1.86 14.93
C LEU A 91 14.05 -2.22 15.11
N THR A 92 14.66 -2.85 14.10
CA THR A 92 16.11 -3.09 14.11
C THR A 92 16.79 -2.12 13.17
N ASP A 93 18.02 -1.70 13.50
CA ASP A 93 18.82 -0.80 12.67
C ASP A 93 18.93 -1.27 11.21
N ALA A 94 19.04 -2.58 11.00
CA ALA A 94 19.11 -3.17 9.66
C ALA A 94 17.82 -2.98 8.85
N VAL A 95 16.65 -3.17 9.47
CA VAL A 95 15.36 -2.93 8.80
C VAL A 95 15.16 -1.43 8.54
N GLU A 96 15.48 -0.59 9.52
CA GLU A 96 15.39 0.86 9.39
C GLU A 96 16.25 1.39 8.24
N GLN A 97 17.49 0.93 8.13
CA GLN A 97 18.40 1.30 7.03
C GLN A 97 17.82 0.96 5.65
N GLU A 98 17.20 -0.21 5.50
CA GLU A 98 16.59 -0.62 4.23
C GLU A 98 15.32 0.18 3.91
N VAL A 99 14.47 0.47 4.91
CA VAL A 99 13.29 1.33 4.74
C VAL A 99 13.70 2.76 4.37
N LYS A 100 14.70 3.32 5.05
CA LYS A 100 15.27 4.64 4.74
C LYS A 100 15.87 4.69 3.34
N SER A 101 16.64 3.68 2.96
CA SER A 101 17.18 3.53 1.60
C SER A 101 16.08 3.52 0.54
N TYR A 102 15.00 2.78 0.78
CA TYR A 102 13.84 2.75 -0.11
C TYR A 102 13.16 4.12 -0.22
N ARG A 103 12.95 4.81 0.91
CA ARG A 103 12.39 6.18 0.94
C ARG A 103 13.24 7.16 0.14
N GLU A 104 14.55 7.17 0.34
CA GLU A 104 15.49 8.05 -0.37
C GLU A 104 15.52 7.77 -1.88
N TRP A 105 15.35 6.51 -2.30
CA TRP A 105 15.18 6.19 -3.70
C TRP A 105 13.84 6.70 -4.24
N LEU A 106 12.73 6.46 -3.54
CA LEU A 106 11.40 6.87 -3.98
C LEU A 106 11.27 8.41 -4.07
N LYS A 107 11.95 9.14 -3.19
CA LYS A 107 12.08 10.61 -3.23
C LYS A 107 12.74 11.10 -4.52
N ARG A 108 13.81 10.43 -4.97
CA ARG A 108 14.49 10.73 -6.25
C ARG A 108 13.59 10.46 -7.46
N GLU A 109 12.68 9.49 -7.35
CA GLU A 109 11.65 9.18 -8.36
C GLU A 109 10.40 10.09 -8.27
N HIS A 110 10.52 11.26 -7.62
CA HIS A 110 9.53 12.35 -7.57
C HIS A 110 8.20 12.04 -6.85
N ARG A 111 8.20 11.17 -5.85
CA ARG A 111 6.97 10.81 -5.09
C ARG A 111 6.82 11.49 -3.73
N GLY A 112 7.79 12.32 -3.32
CA GLY A 112 7.76 13.01 -2.01
C GLY A 112 8.10 12.09 -0.84
N ASP A 113 8.13 12.66 0.37
CA ASP A 113 8.48 11.96 1.60
C ASP A 113 7.22 11.36 2.23
N PHE A 114 7.03 10.03 2.11
CA PHE A 114 5.95 9.36 2.84
C PHE A 114 6.24 9.37 4.35
N ILE A 115 5.17 9.47 5.14
CA ILE A 115 5.18 9.45 6.60
C ILE A 115 4.86 8.05 7.15
N LYS A 116 4.19 7.20 6.37
CA LYS A 116 4.03 5.77 6.68
C LYS A 116 4.19 4.90 5.45
N MET A 117 4.66 3.67 5.69
CA MET A 117 4.74 2.61 4.69
C MET A 117 4.10 1.35 5.24
N LEU A 118 3.18 0.77 4.48
CA LEU A 118 2.78 -0.63 4.62
C LEU A 118 3.65 -1.45 3.70
N PHE A 119 4.46 -2.34 4.26
CA PHE A 119 5.21 -3.34 3.52
C PHE A 119 4.60 -4.72 3.75
N GLN A 120 4.40 -5.47 2.68
CA GLN A 120 3.84 -6.82 2.72
C GLN A 120 4.73 -7.77 1.95
N PHE A 121 4.93 -8.97 2.47
CA PHE A 121 5.75 -9.99 1.84
C PHE A 121 5.16 -11.39 2.04
N ASN A 122 5.17 -12.20 0.97
CA ASN A 122 4.84 -13.61 1.01
C ASN A 122 6.10 -14.42 0.67
N ARG A 123 6.53 -15.28 1.59
CA ARG A 123 7.79 -16.02 1.44
C ARG A 123 7.74 -17.14 0.41
N GLU A 124 6.55 -17.71 0.18
CA GLU A 124 6.36 -18.84 -0.73
C GLU A 124 6.30 -18.34 -2.18
N THR A 125 5.56 -17.27 -2.44
CA THR A 125 5.48 -16.67 -3.78
C THR A 125 6.62 -15.69 -4.06
N ARG A 126 7.37 -15.30 -3.03
CA ARG A 126 8.42 -14.27 -3.06
C ARG A 126 7.92 -12.90 -3.52
N ARG A 127 6.60 -12.67 -3.52
CA ARG A 127 6.00 -11.41 -3.91
C ARG A 127 5.96 -10.47 -2.71
N PHE A 128 6.13 -9.18 -3.00
CA PHE A 128 5.94 -8.10 -2.06
C PHE A 128 4.92 -7.09 -2.59
N ASN A 129 4.39 -6.29 -1.67
CA ASN A 129 3.65 -5.09 -1.96
C ASN A 129 4.09 -3.98 -1.01
N ALA A 130 4.07 -2.75 -1.50
CA ALA A 130 4.34 -1.57 -0.70
C ALA A 130 3.29 -0.51 -1.01
N ASP A 131 2.67 0.03 0.04
CA ASP A 131 1.72 1.14 -0.03
C ASP A 131 2.19 2.24 0.94
N PHE A 132 1.89 3.49 0.60
CA PHE A 132 2.45 4.66 1.27
C PHE A 132 1.36 5.63 1.71
N GLU A 133 1.64 6.32 2.80
CA GLU A 133 0.85 7.43 3.31
C GLU A 133 1.73 8.67 3.43
N TYR A 134 1.23 9.81 2.96
CA TYR A 134 1.99 11.05 2.87
C TYR A 134 1.47 12.13 3.84
N ASP A 135 0.20 12.05 4.25
CA ASP A 135 -0.50 13.15 4.92
C ASP A 135 -1.18 12.73 6.23
N ASN A 136 -1.79 11.54 6.28
CA ASN A 136 -2.60 11.09 7.41
C ASN A 136 -1.83 10.15 8.37
N PRO A 137 -1.28 10.63 9.49
CA PRO A 137 -0.55 9.78 10.43
C PRO A 137 -1.42 8.72 11.13
N LEU A 138 -2.74 8.84 11.05
CA LEU A 138 -3.69 7.89 11.63
C LEU A 138 -4.07 6.74 10.68
N ARG A 139 -3.62 6.77 9.41
CA ARG A 139 -3.85 5.64 8.51
C ARG A 139 -3.21 4.38 9.09
N TRP A 140 -4.00 3.30 9.06
CA TRP A 140 -3.68 2.00 9.66
C TRP A 140 -3.48 1.97 11.18
N GLN A 141 -3.85 3.03 11.90
CA GLN A 141 -3.78 3.02 13.36
C GLN A 141 -4.65 1.90 13.94
N VAL A 142 -4.01 1.03 14.72
CA VAL A 142 -4.67 -0.04 15.46
C VAL A 142 -5.12 0.47 16.82
N THR A 143 -6.36 0.18 17.17
CA THR A 143 -6.98 0.45 18.45
C THR A 143 -7.74 -0.79 18.91
N PRO A 144 -8.06 -0.94 20.21
CA PRO A 144 -8.87 -2.06 20.66
C PRO A 144 -10.23 -2.19 19.94
N LYS A 145 -10.79 -1.07 19.45
CA LYS A 145 -12.10 -1.05 18.77
C LYS A 145 -12.07 -1.47 17.31
N ASN A 146 -10.92 -1.40 16.64
CA ASN A 146 -10.79 -1.69 15.21
C ASN A 146 -9.79 -2.82 14.89
N LEU A 147 -9.26 -3.49 15.92
CA LEU A 147 -8.22 -4.51 15.80
C LEU A 147 -8.53 -5.55 14.72
N GLU A 148 -9.67 -6.24 14.82
CA GLU A 148 -10.05 -7.29 13.87
C GLU A 148 -10.13 -6.77 12.43
N LYS A 149 -10.71 -5.57 12.25
CA LYS A 149 -10.84 -4.94 10.94
C LYS A 149 -9.47 -4.62 10.34
N ILE A 150 -8.60 -3.96 11.09
CA ILE A 150 -7.28 -3.55 10.60
C ILE A 150 -6.40 -4.78 10.36
N THR A 151 -6.42 -5.78 11.23
CA THR A 151 -5.67 -7.03 11.02
C THR A 151 -6.09 -7.76 9.74
N ALA A 152 -7.38 -7.73 9.39
CA ALA A 152 -7.87 -8.27 8.13
C ALA A 152 -7.46 -7.42 6.92
N GLU A 153 -7.56 -6.08 7.03
CA GLU A 153 -7.18 -5.12 5.98
C GLU A 153 -5.69 -5.19 5.64
N LEU A 154 -4.83 -5.36 6.66
CA LEU A 154 -3.38 -5.45 6.48
C LEU A 154 -2.90 -6.81 6.00
N ARG A 155 -3.78 -7.82 5.92
CA ARG A 155 -3.38 -9.14 5.47
C ARG A 155 -2.93 -9.09 4.01
N PRO A 156 -1.73 -9.60 3.68
CA PRO A 156 -1.29 -9.66 2.29
C PRO A 156 -2.27 -10.45 1.42
N ASN A 157 -2.54 -9.96 0.21
CA ASN A 157 -3.25 -10.69 -0.83
C ASN A 157 -2.27 -10.99 -1.99
N LEU A 158 -1.18 -11.69 -1.67
CA LEU A 158 -0.08 -11.94 -2.59
C LEU A 158 -0.08 -13.38 -3.14
N GLY A 159 -1.11 -14.15 -2.76
CA GLY A 159 -1.35 -15.55 -3.14
C GLY A 159 -2.60 -15.73 -4.00
N SER A 160 -2.46 -15.51 -5.32
CA SER A 160 -3.16 -16.26 -6.37
C SER A 160 -2.40 -16.08 -7.69
N ARG A 161 -2.20 -17.20 -8.40
CA ARG A 161 -2.10 -17.23 -9.87
C ARG A 161 -3.52 -17.27 -10.42
#